data_AF-A0A924L3G2-F1
#
_entry.id   AF-A0A924L3G2-F1
#
_cell.length_a   1.000
_cell.length_b   1.000
_cell.length_c   1.000
_cell.angle_alpha   90.00
_cell.angle_beta   90.00
_cell.angle_gamma   90.00
#
_symmetry.space_group_name_H-M   'P 1'
#
loop_
_entity.id
_entity.type
_entity.pdbx_description
1 polymer ?
#
loop_
_entity_poly.entity_id
_entity_poly.type
_entity_poly.pdbx_seq_one_letter_code
_entity_poly.pdbx_strand_id
1 'polypeptide(L)'
;MKTALLITIIFFNAASLWAQSDLVKYPEPEFSNEVYYLKKDTTRSAIRLEKESAQMEAKLKFGGLGGMENGYTINDTKSNVRIGGGNNLSFVFSTGASVKVTSPSSDSLMNANGMDPNMQNMMSGINNPLDNIVLYKLEGEKGKRKILLQKSGGAFIPNSKKIKTSEKYTFSIKKIREGYAELVIDKMLPVGEYAFSMMTLGMGATGGDMTLFAFGIDKAGF
;
A
#
# COMPACT_ATOMS: atom_id res chain seq x y z
N MET A 1 -61.93 -9.94 -20.46
CA MET A 1 -60.66 -9.61 -21.16
C MET A 1 -59.83 -8.52 -20.47
N LYS A 2 -59.84 -8.40 -19.14
CA LYS A 2 -59.05 -7.38 -18.40
C LYS A 2 -58.05 -7.97 -17.39
N THR A 3 -58.14 -9.27 -17.11
CA THR A 3 -57.29 -9.99 -16.17
C THR A 3 -56.05 -10.63 -16.81
N ALA A 4 -56.04 -10.83 -18.13
CA ALA A 4 -54.89 -11.40 -18.84
C ALA A 4 -53.75 -10.39 -19.11
N LEU A 5 -54.02 -9.09 -18.99
CA LEU A 5 -53.04 -8.04 -19.32
C LEU A 5 -52.16 -7.63 -18.14
N LEU A 6 -52.52 -8.02 -16.91
CA LEU A 6 -51.82 -7.64 -15.68
C LEU A 6 -50.68 -8.62 -15.31
N ILE A 7 -50.73 -9.85 -15.83
CA ILE A 7 -49.71 -10.88 -15.56
C ILE A 7 -48.45 -10.69 -16.41
N THR A 8 -48.57 -10.10 -17.61
CA THR A 8 -47.43 -9.88 -18.52
C THR A 8 -46.48 -8.77 -18.05
N ILE A 9 -46.97 -7.80 -17.27
CA ILE A 9 -46.16 -6.67 -16.76
C ILE A 9 -45.30 -7.07 -15.55
N ILE A 10 -45.69 -8.12 -14.82
CA ILE A 10 -44.93 -8.61 -13.66
C ILE A 10 -43.73 -9.46 -14.10
N PHE A 11 -43.82 -10.19 -15.23
CA PHE A 11 -42.71 -11.01 -15.71
C PHE A 11 -41.56 -10.22 -16.36
N PHE A 12 -41.79 -8.98 -16.83
CA PHE A 12 -40.73 -8.16 -17.42
C PHE A 12 -39.83 -7.45 -16.39
N ASN A 13 -40.26 -7.36 -15.12
CA ASN A 13 -39.45 -6.76 -14.05
C ASN A 13 -38.61 -7.78 -13.26
N ALA A 14 -38.83 -9.08 -13.44
CA ALA A 14 -38.02 -10.12 -12.80
C ALA A 14 -36.73 -10.45 -13.57
N ALA A 15 -36.69 -10.17 -14.88
CA ALA A 15 -35.53 -10.47 -15.72
C ALA A 15 -34.38 -9.45 -15.57
N SER A 16 -34.64 -8.24 -15.07
CA SER A 16 -33.62 -7.20 -14.85
C SER A 16 -32.81 -7.38 -13.56
N LEU A 17 -33.18 -8.33 -12.69
CA LEU A 17 -32.42 -8.65 -11.46
C LEU A 17 -31.28 -9.66 -11.69
N TRP A 18 -31.25 -10.36 -12.82
CA TRP A 18 -30.17 -11.31 -13.16
C TRP A 18 -29.02 -10.69 -13.97
N ALA A 19 -29.12 -9.39 -14.31
CA ALA A 19 -28.05 -8.65 -14.98
C ALA A 19 -27.14 -7.86 -14.02
N GLN A 20 -27.38 -7.92 -12.70
CA GLN A 20 -26.56 -7.23 -11.70
C GLN A 20 -25.67 -8.19 -10.93
N SER A 21 -24.58 -8.61 -11.58
CA SER A 21 -23.23 -8.54 -11.04
C SER A 21 -22.33 -9.34 -11.97
N ASP A 22 -21.91 -8.72 -13.07
CA ASP A 22 -20.54 -8.97 -13.49
C ASP A 22 -19.68 -8.56 -12.29
N LEU A 23 -19.41 -9.53 -11.41
CA LEU A 23 -18.45 -9.47 -10.33
C LEU A 23 -17.22 -8.86 -10.96
N VAL A 24 -17.01 -7.57 -10.71
CA VAL A 24 -16.02 -6.86 -11.50
C VAL A 24 -14.69 -7.51 -11.20
N LYS A 25 -14.18 -8.27 -12.18
CA LYS A 25 -13.14 -9.24 -11.95
C LYS A 25 -11.85 -8.46 -11.73
N TYR A 26 -11.42 -8.39 -10.49
CA TYR A 26 -10.14 -7.77 -10.18
C TYR A 26 -9.03 -8.63 -10.82
N PRO A 27 -8.03 -8.01 -11.46
CA PRO A 27 -6.89 -8.74 -11.99
C PRO A 27 -6.20 -9.47 -10.83
N GLU A 28 -5.77 -10.71 -11.05
CA GLU A 28 -4.99 -11.42 -10.03
C GLU A 28 -3.54 -10.96 -10.14
N PRO A 29 -2.88 -10.65 -9.01
CA PRO A 29 -1.53 -10.13 -9.06
C PRO A 29 -0.58 -11.31 -9.28
N GLU A 30 0.48 -11.08 -10.03
CA GLU A 30 1.47 -12.13 -10.29
C GLU A 30 2.19 -12.57 -8.99
N PHE A 31 2.38 -11.63 -8.06
CA PHE A 31 3.10 -11.83 -6.81
C PHE A 31 2.27 -11.44 -5.58
N SER A 32 2.45 -12.18 -4.49
CA SER A 32 1.94 -11.83 -3.17
C SER A 32 2.87 -10.84 -2.44
N ASN A 33 2.30 -10.13 -1.48
CA ASN A 33 2.93 -9.09 -0.66
C ASN A 33 3.55 -7.96 -1.49
N GLU A 34 2.91 -7.61 -2.61
CA GLU A 34 3.30 -6.50 -3.46
C GLU A 34 2.14 -5.54 -3.70
N VAL A 35 2.48 -4.28 -3.96
CA VAL A 35 1.52 -3.23 -4.31
C VAL A 35 1.55 -3.03 -5.83
N TYR A 36 0.37 -3.03 -6.44
CA TYR A 36 0.14 -2.79 -7.86
C TYR A 36 -0.70 -1.54 -8.06
N TYR A 37 -0.44 -0.77 -9.10
CA TYR A 37 -1.38 0.25 -9.54
C TYR A 37 -2.56 -0.41 -10.26
N LEU A 38 -3.79 -0.10 -9.82
CA LEU A 38 -5.01 -0.58 -10.44
C LEU A 38 -5.54 0.49 -11.40
N LYS A 39 -5.33 0.28 -12.69
CA LYS A 39 -5.86 1.12 -13.74
C LYS A 39 -7.35 0.81 -13.92
N LYS A 40 -8.22 1.70 -13.45
CA LYS A 40 -9.69 1.55 -13.53
C LYS A 40 -10.28 2.04 -14.86
N ASP A 41 -9.62 1.74 -15.97
CA ASP A 41 -10.22 1.96 -17.29
C ASP A 41 -11.26 0.88 -17.61
N THR A 42 -11.61 0.71 -18.89
CA THR A 42 -12.63 -0.23 -19.36
C THR A 42 -12.32 -1.69 -18.98
N THR A 43 -11.05 -2.06 -18.79
CA THR A 43 -10.62 -3.47 -18.63
C THR A 43 -9.97 -3.82 -17.31
N ARG A 44 -9.87 -2.87 -16.35
CA ARG A 44 -9.23 -3.07 -15.03
C ARG A 44 -7.93 -3.88 -15.10
N SER A 45 -6.83 -3.22 -15.42
CA SER A 45 -5.49 -3.85 -15.42
C SER A 45 -4.69 -3.51 -14.17
N ALA A 46 -3.92 -4.46 -13.64
CA ALA A 46 -2.92 -4.21 -12.62
C ALA A 46 -1.56 -3.96 -13.26
N ILE A 47 -0.91 -2.86 -12.89
CA ILE A 47 0.44 -2.50 -13.31
C ILE A 47 1.35 -2.66 -12.10
N ARG A 48 2.36 -3.52 -12.24
CA ARG A 48 3.35 -3.73 -11.18
C ARG A 48 4.17 -2.46 -10.97
N LEU A 49 4.35 -2.07 -9.71
CA LEU A 49 5.18 -0.93 -9.34
C LEU A 49 6.67 -1.31 -9.36
N GLU A 50 7.55 -0.31 -9.38
CA GLU A 50 8.99 -0.53 -9.27
C GLU A 50 9.31 -1.05 -7.87
N LYS A 51 9.75 -2.30 -7.76
CA LYS A 51 10.09 -2.92 -6.48
C LYS A 51 11.58 -2.78 -6.20
N GLU A 52 11.93 -2.20 -5.06
CA GLU A 52 13.32 -2.11 -4.61
C GLU A 52 13.44 -2.45 -3.11
N SER A 53 14.54 -3.09 -2.74
CA SER A 53 14.93 -3.23 -1.33
C SER A 53 15.78 -2.03 -0.96
N ALA A 54 15.23 -1.13 -0.14
CA ALA A 54 15.88 0.12 0.17
C ALA A 54 16.77 -0.02 1.40
N GLN A 55 18.01 0.43 1.26
CA GLN A 55 18.99 0.44 2.33
C GLN A 55 18.79 1.65 3.23
N MET A 56 18.91 1.44 4.55
CA MET A 56 18.95 2.52 5.52
C MET A 56 20.29 3.25 5.43
N GLU A 57 20.29 4.52 5.05
CA GLU A 57 21.45 5.40 5.09
C GLU A 57 21.37 6.33 6.32
N ALA A 58 22.43 6.34 7.14
CA ALA A 58 22.63 7.32 8.20
C ALA A 58 23.84 8.21 7.87
N LYS A 59 23.63 9.53 7.87
CA LYS A 59 24.66 10.54 7.59
C LYS A 59 24.82 11.44 8.80
N LEU A 60 26.01 11.41 9.41
CA LEU A 60 26.43 12.35 10.44
C LEU A 60 27.28 13.45 9.79
N LYS A 61 26.89 14.71 9.96
CA LYS A 61 27.66 15.84 9.44
C LYS A 61 28.61 16.35 10.51
N PHE A 62 29.89 16.55 10.17
CA PHE A 62 30.93 17.09 11.07
C PHE A 62 30.95 16.39 12.45
N GLY A 63 30.95 15.05 12.47
CA GLY A 63 30.92 14.28 13.72
C GLY A 63 29.66 14.48 14.56
N GLY A 64 28.54 14.88 13.95
CA GLY A 64 27.26 15.14 14.61
C GLY A 64 26.99 16.63 14.88
N LEU A 65 28.02 17.48 14.87
CA LEU A 65 27.85 18.92 15.11
C LEU A 65 27.07 19.63 14.00
N GLY A 66 27.13 19.11 12.77
CA GLY A 66 26.38 19.59 11.61
C GLY A 66 24.97 19.01 11.48
N GLY A 67 24.55 18.17 12.43
CA GLY A 67 23.27 17.47 12.42
C GLY A 67 23.36 16.04 11.88
N MET A 68 22.21 15.39 11.85
CA MET A 68 22.06 14.01 11.43
C MET A 68 20.95 13.91 10.39
N GLU A 69 21.12 12.99 9.45
CA GLU A 69 20.12 12.63 8.47
C GLU A 69 20.04 11.10 8.37
N ASN A 70 18.85 10.54 8.58
CA ASN A 70 18.60 9.12 8.34
C ASN A 70 17.42 8.94 7.36
N GLY A 71 17.46 7.85 6.60
CA GLY A 71 16.40 7.54 5.65
C GLY A 71 16.72 6.36 4.78
N TYR A 72 15.75 5.97 3.96
CA TYR A 72 15.90 4.90 2.98
C TYR A 72 16.14 5.47 1.61
N THR A 73 17.10 4.91 0.87
CA THR A 73 17.41 5.37 -0.49
C THR A 73 17.10 4.32 -1.54
N ILE A 74 16.62 4.80 -2.68
CA ILE A 74 16.38 4.07 -3.91
C ILE A 74 17.37 4.62 -4.93
N ASN A 75 17.98 3.74 -5.72
CA ASN A 75 18.79 4.21 -6.84
C ASN A 75 17.91 4.88 -7.90
N ASP A 76 18.55 5.65 -8.76
CA ASP A 76 17.92 6.46 -9.80
C ASP A 76 17.09 7.65 -9.31
N THR A 77 17.03 8.66 -10.17
CA THR A 77 16.32 9.92 -9.91
C THR A 77 14.81 9.82 -10.10
N LYS A 78 14.34 8.82 -10.86
CA LYS A 78 12.94 8.67 -11.26
C LYS A 78 12.55 7.21 -11.36
N SER A 79 11.29 6.92 -11.04
CA SER A 79 10.71 5.62 -11.32
C SER A 79 10.48 5.42 -12.81
N ASN A 80 10.69 4.20 -13.27
CA ASN A 80 10.27 3.74 -14.60
C ASN A 80 8.75 3.57 -14.71
N VAL A 81 8.03 3.44 -13.60
CA VAL A 81 6.57 3.37 -13.57
C VAL A 81 5.99 4.77 -13.42
N ARG A 82 5.33 5.25 -14.48
CA ARG A 82 4.70 6.57 -14.53
C ARG A 82 3.18 6.44 -14.55
N ILE A 83 2.52 7.16 -13.66
CA ILE A 83 1.07 7.22 -13.54
C ILE A 83 0.62 8.64 -13.85
N GLY A 84 -0.41 8.78 -14.68
CA GLY A 84 -1.01 10.08 -14.96
C GLY A 84 -1.62 10.67 -13.69
N GLY A 85 -1.38 11.95 -13.46
CA GLY A 85 -2.01 12.68 -12.35
C GLY A 85 -3.53 12.60 -12.41
N GLY A 86 -4.17 12.54 -11.26
CA GLY A 86 -5.62 12.45 -11.15
C GLY A 86 -6.09 12.26 -9.71
N ASN A 87 -7.41 12.26 -9.55
CA ASN A 87 -8.06 11.93 -8.29
C ASN A 87 -8.32 10.41 -8.21
N ASN A 88 -8.48 9.90 -6.99
CA ASN A 88 -8.92 8.52 -6.73
C ASN A 88 -7.96 7.46 -7.32
N LEU A 89 -6.65 7.69 -7.18
CA LEU A 89 -5.67 6.68 -7.57
C LEU A 89 -5.88 5.43 -6.73
N SER A 90 -5.88 4.28 -7.39
CA SER A 90 -6.24 3.02 -6.76
C SER A 90 -5.10 2.04 -6.93
N PHE A 91 -4.78 1.35 -5.86
CA PHE A 91 -3.74 0.34 -5.82
C PHE A 91 -4.31 -0.93 -5.24
N VAL A 92 -3.71 -2.06 -5.57
CA VAL A 92 -4.11 -3.37 -5.07
C VAL A 92 -2.93 -3.97 -4.33
N PHE A 93 -3.22 -4.48 -3.15
CA PHE A 93 -2.30 -5.27 -2.36
C PHE A 93 -2.89 -6.65 -2.12
N SER A 94 -2.09 -7.68 -2.34
CA SER A 94 -2.47 -9.05 -2.04
C SER A 94 -1.53 -9.66 -1.04
N THR A 95 -2.07 -10.34 -0.03
CA THR A 95 -1.28 -11.12 0.92
C THR A 95 -0.94 -12.52 0.40
N GLY A 96 -1.37 -12.86 -0.82
CA GLY A 96 -1.54 -14.26 -1.25
C GLY A 96 -2.71 -14.89 -0.48
N ALA A 97 -3.51 -15.73 -1.14
CA ALA A 97 -4.68 -16.40 -0.56
C ALA A 97 -4.35 -17.40 0.59
N SER A 98 -3.12 -17.38 1.10
CA SER A 98 -2.58 -18.28 2.11
C SER A 98 -2.42 -17.65 3.51
N VAL A 99 -2.80 -16.38 3.71
CA VAL A 99 -3.07 -15.93 5.09
C VAL A 99 -4.42 -16.50 5.48
N LYS A 100 -4.43 -17.76 5.93
CA LYS A 100 -5.54 -18.31 6.69
C LYS A 100 -5.82 -17.34 7.82
N VAL A 101 -6.95 -16.63 7.76
CA VAL A 101 -7.64 -16.26 8.99
C VAL A 101 -7.87 -17.59 9.69
N THR A 102 -7.29 -17.74 10.88
CA THR A 102 -7.09 -19.00 11.61
C THR A 102 -8.24 -19.99 11.43
N SER A 103 -7.92 -21.17 10.89
CA SER A 103 -8.90 -22.26 10.77
C SER A 103 -9.22 -22.88 12.14
N PRO A 104 -10.45 -23.35 12.42
CA PRO A 104 -10.86 -23.91 13.72
C PRO A 104 -10.03 -25.11 14.21
N SER A 105 -9.34 -25.79 13.30
CA SER A 105 -8.49 -26.94 13.64
C SER A 105 -7.19 -26.55 14.38
N SER A 106 -6.75 -25.29 14.25
CA SER A 106 -5.60 -24.75 15.01
C SER A 106 -6.00 -24.41 16.45
N ASP A 107 -7.25 -24.01 16.68
CA ASP A 107 -7.78 -23.72 18.03
C ASP A 107 -7.78 -24.96 18.92
N SER A 108 -8.07 -26.15 18.37
CA SER A 108 -8.19 -27.37 19.17
C SER A 108 -6.85 -27.86 19.76
N LEU A 109 -5.73 -27.64 19.06
CA LEU A 109 -4.40 -28.00 19.57
C LEU A 109 -3.84 -26.95 20.53
N MET A 110 -4.26 -25.69 20.40
CA MET A 110 -3.80 -24.59 21.27
C MET A 110 -4.57 -24.55 22.60
N ASN A 111 -5.88 -24.81 22.59
CA ASN A 111 -6.67 -24.99 23.81
C ASN A 111 -6.19 -26.18 24.65
N ALA A 112 -5.72 -27.26 24.02
CA ALA A 112 -5.20 -28.44 24.73
C ALA A 112 -3.89 -28.15 25.50
N ASN A 113 -3.14 -27.13 25.11
CA ASN A 113 -1.88 -26.73 25.74
C ASN A 113 -2.05 -25.55 26.74
N GLY A 114 -3.29 -25.15 27.06
CA GLY A 114 -3.55 -24.10 28.04
C GLY A 114 -3.11 -22.68 27.63
N MET A 115 -2.91 -22.45 26.33
CA MET A 115 -2.62 -21.11 25.80
C MET A 115 -3.93 -20.31 25.66
N ASP A 116 -3.98 -19.13 26.30
CA ASP A 116 -5.13 -18.24 26.26
C ASP A 116 -5.38 -17.71 24.83
N PRO A 117 -6.58 -17.89 24.25
CA PRO A 117 -6.97 -17.36 22.94
C PRO A 117 -6.76 -15.83 22.81
N ASN A 118 -6.82 -15.09 23.92
CA ASN A 118 -6.60 -13.64 23.90
C ASN A 118 -5.13 -13.25 23.64
N MET A 119 -4.15 -14.11 23.94
CA MET A 119 -2.75 -13.87 23.54
C MET A 119 -2.56 -13.99 22.02
N GLN A 120 -3.35 -14.84 21.35
CA GLN A 120 -3.27 -15.03 19.91
C GLN A 120 -3.84 -13.83 19.13
N ASN A 121 -4.89 -13.18 19.63
CA ASN A 121 -5.39 -11.93 19.06
C ASN A 121 -4.43 -10.74 19.26
N MET A 122 -3.66 -10.71 20.35
CA MET A 122 -2.59 -9.72 20.51
C MET A 122 -1.39 -9.99 19.58
N MET A 123 -1.10 -11.25 19.23
CA MET A 123 -0.09 -11.57 18.21
C MET A 123 -0.62 -11.44 16.77
N SER A 124 -1.93 -11.62 16.53
CA SER A 124 -2.52 -11.50 15.18
C SER A 124 -2.69 -10.05 14.72
N GLY A 125 -2.82 -9.09 15.65
CA GLY A 125 -2.78 -7.65 15.36
C GLY A 125 -1.43 -7.16 14.82
N ILE A 126 -0.34 -7.92 15.00
CA ILE A 126 0.96 -7.68 14.38
C ILE A 126 1.04 -8.33 12.97
N ASN A 127 0.08 -9.19 12.61
CA ASN A 127 0.15 -10.04 11.41
C ASN A 127 -0.62 -9.51 10.20
N ASN A 128 -1.27 -8.34 10.26
CA ASN A 128 -1.87 -7.75 9.06
C ASN A 128 -0.85 -6.85 8.33
N PRO A 129 -0.26 -7.31 7.20
CA PRO A 129 0.77 -6.53 6.50
C PRO A 129 0.25 -5.18 5.97
N LEU A 130 -1.07 -5.01 5.85
CA LEU A 130 -1.71 -3.76 5.45
C LEU A 130 -1.48 -2.61 6.45
N ASP A 131 -1.38 -2.92 7.74
CA ASP A 131 -1.21 -1.92 8.80
C ASP A 131 0.20 -1.29 8.77
N ASN A 132 1.14 -1.96 8.12
CA ASN A 132 2.53 -1.52 7.96
C ASN A 132 2.80 -0.83 6.62
N ILE A 133 1.77 -0.61 5.80
CA ILE A 133 1.91 0.09 4.52
C ILE A 133 1.83 1.59 4.74
N VAL A 134 2.87 2.32 4.37
CA VAL A 134 2.88 3.79 4.40
C VAL A 134 3.28 4.35 3.05
N LEU A 135 2.51 5.32 2.55
CA LEU A 135 2.83 6.04 1.32
C LEU A 135 3.65 7.28 1.63
N TYR A 136 4.84 7.37 1.04
CA TYR A 136 5.74 8.51 1.14
C TYR A 136 5.89 9.22 -0.20
N LYS A 137 6.06 10.54 -0.14
CA LYS A 137 6.69 11.30 -1.22
C LYS A 137 8.21 11.21 -1.07
N LEU A 138 8.87 10.84 -2.16
CA LEU A 138 10.31 10.69 -2.23
C LEU A 138 10.97 12.04 -2.52
N GLU A 139 12.08 12.33 -1.83
CA GLU A 139 12.93 13.48 -2.13
C GLU A 139 14.04 13.06 -3.09
N GLY A 140 14.26 13.82 -4.16
CA GLY A 140 15.40 13.62 -5.05
C GLY A 140 16.68 14.20 -4.44
N GLU A 141 17.75 13.41 -4.34
CA GLU A 141 19.06 13.86 -3.89
C GLU A 141 20.20 13.14 -4.62
N LYS A 142 21.07 13.90 -5.30
CA LYS A 142 22.34 13.41 -5.91
C LYS A 142 22.21 12.11 -6.72
N GLY A 143 21.22 12.04 -7.62
CA GLY A 143 21.04 10.85 -8.46
C GLY A 143 20.19 9.74 -7.84
N LYS A 144 19.74 9.90 -6.58
CA LYS A 144 18.90 8.94 -5.85
C LYS A 144 17.54 9.56 -5.48
N ARG A 145 16.60 8.69 -5.11
CA ARG A 145 15.34 9.06 -4.42
C ARG A 145 15.41 8.62 -2.97
N LYS A 146 14.83 9.39 -2.05
CA LYS A 146 14.96 9.16 -0.61
C LYS A 146 13.64 9.30 0.14
N ILE A 147 13.39 8.36 1.06
CA ILE A 147 12.45 8.51 2.17
C ILE A 147 13.23 9.05 3.36
N LEU A 148 12.96 10.27 3.77
CA LEU A 148 13.60 10.91 4.89
C LEU A 148 12.84 10.60 6.18
N LEU A 149 13.42 9.79 7.07
CA LEU A 149 12.82 9.49 8.36
C LEU A 149 13.04 10.63 9.35
N GLN A 150 14.24 11.19 9.34
CA GLN A 150 14.64 12.29 10.21
C GLN A 150 15.80 13.05 9.59
N LYS A 151 15.69 14.38 9.57
CA LYS A 151 16.80 15.29 9.30
C LYS A 151 16.75 16.42 10.30
N SER A 152 17.77 16.52 11.13
CA SER A 152 17.96 17.64 12.05
C SER A 152 19.14 18.48 11.63
N GLY A 153 19.04 19.79 11.83
CA GLY A 153 20.19 20.68 11.68
C GLY A 153 21.17 20.53 12.85
N GLY A 154 22.40 20.98 12.66
CA GLY A 154 23.40 21.03 13.71
C GLY A 154 23.05 21.98 14.86
N ALA A 155 23.65 21.75 16.03
CA ALA A 155 23.44 22.56 17.23
C ALA A 155 23.74 24.06 17.03
N PHE A 156 24.56 24.39 16.03
CA PHE A 156 25.03 25.75 15.73
C PHE A 156 24.34 26.41 14.53
N ILE A 157 23.37 25.75 13.86
CA ILE A 157 22.64 26.35 12.73
C ILE A 157 21.39 27.07 13.26
N PRO A 158 21.22 28.38 13.05
CA PRO A 158 19.98 29.09 13.38
C PRO A 158 18.79 28.42 12.67
N ASN A 159 17.70 28.11 13.39
CA ASN A 159 16.55 27.31 12.94
C ASN A 159 16.75 25.78 12.79
N SER A 160 17.84 25.20 13.32
CA SER A 160 18.09 23.74 13.27
C SER A 160 17.12 22.85 14.04
N LYS A 161 16.26 23.42 14.90
CA LYS A 161 15.35 22.68 15.79
C LYS A 161 14.21 21.96 15.06
N LYS A 162 13.96 22.26 13.78
CA LYS A 162 12.90 21.61 13.01
C LYS A 162 13.42 20.31 12.41
N ILE A 163 12.92 19.20 12.92
CA ILE A 163 13.11 17.89 12.29
C ILE A 163 12.30 17.87 10.99
N LYS A 164 12.98 17.58 9.88
CA LYS A 164 12.33 17.36 8.57
C LYS A 164 12.17 15.87 8.33
N THR A 165 11.00 15.47 7.85
CA THR A 165 10.68 14.10 7.41
C THR A 165 10.02 14.16 6.04
N SER A 166 10.05 13.05 5.31
CA SER A 166 9.31 12.91 4.05
C SER A 166 7.82 13.06 4.29
N GLU A 167 7.15 13.73 3.36
CA GLU A 167 5.70 13.89 3.39
C GLU A 167 5.01 12.52 3.27
N LYS A 168 4.02 12.29 4.13
CA LYS A 168 3.20 11.08 4.14
C LYS A 168 1.82 11.37 3.57
N TYR A 169 1.29 10.43 2.81
CA TYR A 169 -0.04 10.54 2.23
C TYR A 169 -0.93 9.45 2.80
N THR A 170 -2.15 9.83 3.16
CA THR A 170 -3.18 8.91 3.66
C THR A 170 -3.92 8.28 2.49
N PHE A 171 -4.32 7.03 2.66
CA PHE A 171 -5.20 6.31 1.75
C PHE A 171 -6.23 5.53 2.57
N SER A 172 -7.37 5.21 1.97
CA SER A 172 -8.36 4.31 2.55
C SER A 172 -8.10 2.88 2.09
N ILE A 173 -8.47 1.90 2.92
CA ILE A 173 -8.32 0.48 2.61
C ILE A 173 -9.72 -0.10 2.40
N LYS A 174 -9.96 -0.67 1.22
CA LYS A 174 -11.20 -1.36 0.87
C LYS A 174 -10.93 -2.84 0.66
N LYS A 175 -11.51 -3.70 1.50
CA LYS A 175 -11.45 -5.16 1.28
C LYS A 175 -12.21 -5.51 0.01
N ILE A 176 -11.54 -6.20 -0.92
CA ILE A 176 -12.15 -6.68 -2.17
C ILE A 176 -12.66 -8.11 -1.97
N ARG A 177 -11.76 -8.98 -1.50
CA ARG A 177 -11.99 -10.39 -1.17
C ARG A 177 -10.95 -10.83 -0.14
N GLU A 178 -10.99 -12.07 0.30
CA GLU A 178 -9.99 -12.60 1.22
C GLU A 178 -8.58 -12.52 0.60
N GLY A 179 -7.61 -12.07 1.40
CA GLY A 179 -6.21 -11.85 0.97
C GLY A 179 -6.00 -10.76 -0.08
N TYR A 180 -6.99 -9.87 -0.26
CA TYR A 180 -7.02 -8.88 -1.34
C TYR A 180 -7.65 -7.57 -0.90
N ALA A 181 -6.87 -6.48 -0.95
CA ALA A 181 -7.32 -5.16 -0.55
C ALA A 181 -6.98 -4.10 -1.62
N GLU A 182 -7.84 -3.11 -1.73
CA GLU A 182 -7.64 -1.92 -2.53
C GLU A 182 -7.16 -0.79 -1.62
N LEU A 183 -6.06 -0.13 -1.98
CA LEU A 183 -5.58 1.09 -1.33
C LEU A 183 -6.01 2.27 -2.21
N VAL A 184 -6.87 3.14 -1.70
CA VAL A 184 -7.47 4.24 -2.47
C VAL A 184 -6.96 5.58 -1.95
N ILE A 185 -6.29 6.33 -2.81
CA ILE A 185 -5.82 7.68 -2.54
C ILE A 185 -6.86 8.66 -3.08
N ASP A 186 -7.70 9.16 -2.19
CA ASP A 186 -8.79 10.06 -2.56
C ASP A 186 -8.29 11.48 -2.91
N LYS A 187 -7.16 11.88 -2.31
CA LYS A 187 -6.55 13.20 -2.54
C LYS A 187 -5.63 13.17 -3.76
N MET A 188 -5.70 14.21 -4.57
CA MET A 188 -4.77 14.39 -5.69
C MET A 188 -3.33 14.41 -5.19
N LEU A 189 -2.49 13.54 -5.77
CA LEU A 189 -1.05 13.59 -5.54
C LEU A 189 -0.42 14.67 -6.45
N PRO A 190 0.40 15.58 -5.91
CA PRO A 190 1.23 16.45 -6.73
C PRO A 190 2.15 15.66 -7.67
N VAL A 191 2.64 16.33 -8.73
CA VAL A 191 3.71 15.77 -9.58
C VAL A 191 4.94 15.48 -8.72
N GLY A 192 5.50 14.29 -8.86
CA GLY A 192 6.64 13.85 -8.05
C GLY A 192 6.85 12.34 -8.04
N GLU A 193 7.79 11.91 -7.20
CA GLU A 193 8.13 10.50 -6.97
C GLU A 193 7.53 10.03 -5.64
N TYR A 194 7.00 8.83 -5.63
CA TYR A 194 6.28 8.25 -4.50
C TYR A 194 6.70 6.80 -4.29
N ALA A 195 6.57 6.29 -3.07
CA ALA A 195 6.67 4.86 -2.81
C ALA A 195 5.75 4.44 -1.67
N PHE A 196 5.13 3.27 -1.84
CA PHE A 196 4.64 2.51 -0.71
C PHE A 196 5.82 1.83 -0.04
N SER A 197 5.91 2.02 1.26
CA SER A 197 6.86 1.31 2.10
C SER A 197 6.17 0.18 2.83
N MET A 198 6.87 -0.94 2.92
CA MET A 198 6.46 -2.09 3.72
C MET A 198 7.64 -2.52 4.57
N MET A 199 7.46 -2.49 5.89
CA MET A 199 8.43 -3.09 6.79
C MET A 199 8.36 -4.61 6.62
N THR A 200 9.46 -5.22 6.22
CA THR A 200 9.55 -6.68 6.11
C THR A 200 9.74 -7.24 7.52
N LEU A 201 8.64 -7.55 8.20
CA LEU A 201 8.63 -8.27 9.48
C LEU A 201 8.93 -9.76 9.25
N GLY A 202 10.17 -10.08 8.88
CA GLY A 202 10.66 -11.45 8.75
C GLY A 202 11.71 -11.77 9.81
N MET A 203 11.70 -12.99 10.36
CA MET A 203 12.69 -13.47 11.35
C MET A 203 14.16 -13.46 10.89
N GLY A 204 14.44 -13.06 9.64
CA GLY A 204 15.79 -12.86 9.10
C GLY A 204 16.12 -11.43 8.67
N ALA A 205 15.24 -10.46 8.91
CA ALA A 205 15.47 -9.04 8.58
C ALA A 205 16.37 -8.38 9.64
N THR A 206 17.64 -8.79 9.71
CA THR A 206 18.61 -8.27 10.69
C THR A 206 19.09 -6.84 10.41
N GLY A 207 18.65 -6.21 9.32
CA GLY A 207 19.17 -4.90 8.86
C GLY A 207 18.21 -3.72 8.90
N GLY A 208 16.93 -3.92 9.25
CA GLY A 208 15.92 -2.87 9.10
C GLY A 208 15.61 -2.53 7.63
N ASP A 209 15.89 -3.45 6.71
CA ASP A 209 15.63 -3.25 5.28
C ASP A 209 14.13 -3.06 5.02
N MET A 210 13.81 -2.11 4.14
CA MET A 210 12.45 -1.74 3.80
C MET A 210 12.17 -2.08 2.35
N THR A 211 11.10 -2.82 2.07
CA THR A 211 10.67 -3.05 0.69
C THR A 211 9.86 -1.85 0.22
N LEU A 212 10.24 -1.28 -0.91
CA LEU A 212 9.59 -0.15 -1.54
C LEU A 212 8.94 -0.53 -2.85
N PHE A 213 7.75 0.03 -3.09
CA PHE A 213 7.02 -0.04 -4.35
C PHE A 213 6.85 1.38 -4.89
N ALA A 214 7.79 1.79 -5.74
CA ALA A 214 7.94 3.14 -6.23
C ALA A 214 7.17 3.39 -7.55
N PHE A 215 6.76 4.64 -7.73
CA PHE A 215 6.14 5.16 -8.94
C PHE A 215 6.28 6.68 -9.01
N GLY A 216 6.13 7.23 -10.20
CA GLY A 216 6.07 8.66 -10.43
C GLY A 216 4.68 9.13 -10.85
N ILE A 217 4.29 10.30 -10.38
CA ILE A 217 3.12 11.03 -10.88
C ILE A 217 3.59 12.07 -11.89
N ASP A 218 3.09 11.94 -13.11
CA ASP A 218 3.25 12.96 -14.16
C ASP A 218 2.09 13.94 -14.17
N LYS A 219 2.31 15.10 -14.79
CA LYS A 219 1.23 16.06 -15.04
C LYS A 219 0.14 15.34 -15.84
N ALA A 220 -1.12 15.50 -15.44
CA ALA A 220 -2.24 15.00 -16.22
C ALA A 220 -2.10 15.54 -17.66
N GLY A 221 -1.97 14.63 -18.62
CA GLY A 221 -2.01 15.00 -20.02
C GLY A 221 -3.40 15.55 -20.31
N PHE A 222 -3.47 16.80 -20.77
CA PHE A 222 -4.67 17.36 -21.39
C PHE A 222 -4.66 17.01 -22.87
#